data_AF-A0A7C4H8I9-F1
#
_entry.id   AF-A0A7C4H8I9-F1
#
_cell.length_a   1.000
_cell.length_b   1.000
_cell.length_c   1.000
_cell.angle_alpha   90.00
_cell.angle_beta   90.00
_cell.angle_gamma   90.00
#
_symmetry.space_group_name_H-M   'P 1'
#
loop_
_entity.id
_entity.type
_entity.pdbx_description
1 polymer ?
#
loop_
_entity_poly.entity_id
_entity_poly.type
_entity_poly.pdbx_seq_one_letter_code
_entity_poly.pdbx_strand_id
1 'polypeptide(L)'
;MRISSKLIVFSRDKHFIESLYKSLKPDNSATVPGLIIEDFVEEKNGVFVYTIRIEIDTARRSFKTIRSTLDEILTAIHVIYKTIFK
;
A
#
# COMPACT_ATOMS: atom_id res chain seq x y z
N MET A 1 -0.37 21.28 6.94
CA MET A 1 0.86 20.64 6.44
C MET A 1 0.50 19.21 6.08
N ARG A 2 1.02 18.66 4.98
CA ARG A 2 0.74 17.28 4.59
C ARG A 2 1.99 16.45 4.69
N ILE A 3 1.86 15.23 5.18
CA ILE A 3 2.94 14.24 5.14
C ILE A 3 2.54 13.19 4.14
N SER A 4 3.48 12.81 3.28
CA SER A 4 3.33 11.74 2.30
C SER A 4 4.32 10.64 2.64
N SER A 5 3.85 9.39 2.65
CA SER A 5 4.69 8.20 2.70
C SER A 5 4.41 7.34 1.49
N LYS A 6 5.42 6.60 1.04
CA LYS A 6 5.35 5.72 -0.12
C LYS A 6 5.92 4.36 0.23
N LEU A 7 5.11 3.32 0.06
CA LEU A 7 5.56 1.93 0.07
C LEU A 7 5.66 1.44 -1.38
N ILE A 8 6.77 0.79 -1.72
CA ILE A 8 7.03 0.26 -3.06
C ILE A 8 7.43 -1.20 -2.93
N VAL A 9 6.72 -2.07 -3.64
CA VAL A 9 7.04 -3.49 -3.77
C VAL A 9 7.42 -3.77 -5.22
N PHE A 10 8.57 -4.38 -5.44
CA PHE A 10 9.08 -4.73 -6.76
C PHE A 10 9.22 -6.25 -6.88
N SER A 11 8.78 -6.81 -8.00
CA SER A 11 8.95 -8.24 -8.31
C SER A 11 9.01 -8.47 -9.81
N ARG A 12 9.70 -9.54 -10.22
CA ARG A 12 9.62 -10.06 -11.60
C ARG A 12 8.42 -10.96 -11.82
N ASP A 13 7.80 -11.43 -10.74
CA ASP A 13 6.59 -12.22 -10.80
C ASP A 13 5.36 -11.31 -10.89
N LYS A 14 4.77 -11.29 -12.08
CA LYS A 14 3.53 -10.56 -12.38
C LYS A 14 2.37 -11.02 -11.49
N HIS A 15 2.21 -12.34 -11.35
CA HIS A 15 1.10 -12.92 -10.60
C HIS A 15 1.18 -12.54 -9.13
N PHE A 16 2.38 -12.49 -8.56
CA PHE A 16 2.60 -12.02 -7.21
C PHE A 16 2.14 -10.56 -7.02
N ILE A 17 2.57 -9.65 -7.90
CA ILE A 17 2.22 -8.22 -7.81
C ILE A 17 0.73 -7.98 -8.05
N GLU A 18 0.13 -8.66 -9.03
CA GLU A 18 -1.32 -8.57 -9.27
C GLU A 18 -2.14 -9.13 -8.10
N SER A 19 -1.69 -10.22 -7.49
CA SER A 19 -2.34 -10.80 -6.31
C SER A 19 -2.27 -9.83 -5.14
N LEU A 20 -1.10 -9.26 -4.87
CA LEU A 20 -0.92 -8.21 -3.87
C LEU A 20 -1.86 -7.04 -4.12
N TYR A 21 -1.87 -6.49 -5.34
CA TYR A 21 -2.71 -5.34 -5.67
C TYR A 21 -4.19 -5.65 -5.47
N LYS A 22 -4.66 -6.81 -5.92
CA LYS A 22 -6.08 -7.21 -5.75
C LYS A 22 -6.46 -7.45 -4.29
N SER A 23 -5.58 -8.07 -3.51
CA SER A 23 -5.83 -8.40 -2.09
C SER A 23 -5.71 -7.19 -1.16
N LEU A 24 -4.87 -6.21 -1.53
CA LEU A 24 -4.65 -4.99 -0.73
C LEU A 24 -5.51 -3.82 -1.19
N LYS A 25 -6.12 -3.89 -2.38
CA LYS A 25 -7.12 -2.93 -2.81
C LYS A 25 -8.17 -2.87 -1.71
N PRO A 26 -8.31 -1.73 -0.99
CA PRO A 26 -9.33 -1.65 0.03
C PRO A 26 -10.69 -1.75 -0.65
N ASP A 27 -11.69 -2.19 0.11
CA ASP A 27 -13.07 -1.78 -0.09
C ASP A 27 -13.14 -0.24 0.03
N ASN A 28 -12.65 0.47 -1.00
CA ASN A 28 -12.48 1.91 -1.06
C ASN A 28 -13.85 2.58 -1.17
N SER A 29 -14.56 2.68 -0.05
CA SER A 29 -15.78 3.49 0.04
C SER A 29 -15.80 4.47 1.22
N ALA A 30 -14.80 4.46 2.12
CA ALA A 30 -14.72 5.45 3.19
C ALA A 30 -13.28 5.77 3.61
N THR A 31 -12.56 6.56 2.80
CA THR A 31 -11.34 7.22 3.26
C THR A 31 -11.72 8.20 4.37
N VAL A 32 -11.32 7.87 5.61
CA VAL A 32 -11.59 8.70 6.79
C VAL A 32 -11.04 10.11 6.55
N PRO A 33 -11.74 11.19 6.96
CA PRO A 33 -11.31 12.56 6.65
C PRO A 33 -9.84 12.83 7.02
N GLY A 34 -9.08 13.34 6.05
CA GLY A 34 -7.67 13.68 6.22
C GLY A 34 -6.68 12.53 6.04
N LEU A 35 -7.13 11.35 5.58
CA LEU A 35 -6.30 10.24 5.12
C LEU A 35 -6.62 9.95 3.65
N ILE A 36 -5.59 9.95 2.81
CA ILE A 36 -5.68 9.58 1.39
C ILE A 36 -4.75 8.40 1.18
N ILE A 37 -5.28 7.32 0.61
CA ILE A 37 -4.51 6.15 0.20
C ILE A 37 -4.74 5.98 -1.30
N GLU A 38 -3.66 6.04 -2.07
CA GLU A 38 -3.65 5.83 -3.52
C GLU A 38 -2.72 4.67 -3.82
N ASP A 39 -3.14 3.75 -4.67
CA ASP A 39 -2.31 2.62 -5.04
C ASP A 39 -2.43 2.30 -6.54
N PHE A 40 -1.34 1.81 -7.11
CA PHE A 40 -1.27 1.45 -8.53
C PHE A 40 -0.16 0.46 -8.82
N VAL A 41 -0.33 -0.28 -9.92
CA VAL A 41 0.67 -1.19 -10.46
C VAL A 41 1.17 -0.65 -11.80
N GLU A 42 2.48 -0.72 -12.01
CA GLU A 42 3.13 -0.38 -13.28
C GLU A 42 4.18 -1.45 -13.63
N GLU A 43 4.47 -1.63 -14.91
CA GLU A 43 5.58 -2.47 -15.39
C GLU A 43 6.72 -1.58 -15.89
N LYS A 44 7.93 -1.82 -15.38
CA LYS A 44 9.15 -1.08 -15.73
C LYS A 44 10.27 -2.07 -16.03
N ASN A 45 10.73 -2.12 -17.29
CA ASN A 45 11.84 -2.97 -17.73
C ASN A 45 11.69 -4.46 -17.32
N GLY A 46 10.49 -5.02 -17.46
CA GLY A 46 10.19 -6.40 -17.06
C GLY A 46 10.11 -6.65 -15.55
N VAL A 47 10.06 -5.58 -14.75
CA VAL A 47 9.79 -5.63 -13.30
C VAL A 47 8.42 -5.00 -13.05
N PHE A 48 7.57 -5.72 -12.33
CA PHE A 48 6.27 -5.24 -11.87
C PHE A 48 6.46 -4.50 -10.55
N VAL A 49 5.90 -3.29 -10.48
CA VAL A 49 6.05 -2.37 -9.35
C VAL A 49 4.67 -2.04 -8.81
N TYR A 50 4.41 -2.42 -7.57
CA TYR A 50 3.24 -1.99 -6.83
C TYR A 50 3.61 -0.81 -5.92
N THR A 51 2.91 0.30 -6.09
CA THR A 51 3.09 1.52 -5.29
C THR A 51 1.85 1.76 -4.45
N ILE A 52 2.05 2.00 -3.15
CA ILE A 52 1.03 2.55 -2.25
C ILE A 52 1.53 3.89 -1.72
N ARG A 53 0.79 4.95 -2.01
CA ARG A 53 1.00 6.29 -1.46
C ARG A 53 -0.03 6.53 -0.36
N ILE A 54 0.45 7.02 0.77
CA ILE A 54 -0.37 7.39 1.93
C ILE A 54 -0.10 8.86 2.22
N GLU A 55 -1.13 9.69 2.15
CA GLU A 55 -1.05 11.09 2.55
C GLU A 55 -1.95 11.35 3.74
N ILE A 56 -1.42 12.09 4.73
CA ILE A 56 -2.23 12.60 5.83
C ILE A 56 -2.17 14.12 5.91
N ASP A 57 -3.30 14.71 6.29
CA ASP A 57 -3.35 16.08 6.75
C ASP A 57 -3.00 16.14 8.24
N THR A 58 -1.85 16.75 8.56
CA THR A 58 -1.36 16.84 9.94
C THR A 58 -2.19 17.75 10.82
N ALA A 59 -3.02 18.61 10.22
CA ALA A 59 -3.97 19.42 10.99
C ALA A 59 -5.11 18.56 11.57
N ARG A 60 -5.35 17.37 11.00
CA ARG A 60 -6.44 16.46 11.38
C ARG A 60 -5.94 15.17 12.01
N ARG A 61 -4.68 14.77 11.75
CA ARG A 61 -4.12 13.50 12.21
C ARG A 61 -2.64 13.61 12.60
N SER A 62 -2.18 12.67 13.44
CA SER A 62 -0.79 12.62 13.88
C SER A 62 0.05 11.66 13.04
N PHE A 63 1.38 11.82 13.07
CA PHE A 63 2.35 10.88 12.52
C PHE A 63 2.12 9.43 12.97
N LYS A 64 1.59 9.23 14.19
CA LYS A 64 1.24 7.90 14.72
C LYS A 64 0.27 7.16 13.79
N THR A 65 -0.68 7.87 13.18
CA THR A 65 -1.61 7.26 12.22
C THR A 65 -0.88 6.70 11.01
N ILE A 66 0.06 7.45 10.41
CA ILE A 66 0.82 6.96 9.25
C ILE A 66 1.54 5.65 9.61
N ARG A 67 2.21 5.63 10.76
CA ARG A 67 2.95 4.45 11.21
C ARG A 67 2.01 3.26 11.37
N SER A 68 0.88 3.43 12.05
CA SER A 68 -0.10 2.35 12.21
C SER A 68 -0.66 1.85 10.87
N THR A 69 -1.00 2.75 9.94
CA THR A 69 -1.48 2.36 8.60
C THR A 69 -0.39 1.61 7.80
N LEU A 70 0.87 2.04 7.89
CA LEU A 70 1.98 1.33 7.26
C LEU A 70 2.19 -0.06 7.87
N ASP A 71 2.13 -0.18 9.20
CA ASP A 71 2.29 -1.45 9.91
C ASP A 71 1.18 -2.45 9.51
N GLU A 72 -0.06 -1.98 9.35
CA GLU A 72 -1.19 -2.79 8.86
C GLU A 72 -0.96 -3.29 7.41
N ILE A 73 -0.56 -2.39 6.50
CA ILE A 73 -0.27 -2.74 5.10
C ILE A 73 0.87 -3.75 5.02
N LEU A 74 1.96 -3.54 5.76
CA LEU A 74 3.11 -4.45 5.80
C LEU A 74 2.71 -5.83 6.35
N THR A 75 1.85 -5.85 7.37
CA THR A 75 1.32 -7.12 7.93
C THR A 75 0.51 -7.87 6.87
N ALA A 76 -0.36 -7.18 6.13
CA ALA A 76 -1.15 -7.80 5.07
C ALA A 76 -0.26 -8.33 3.93
N ILE A 77 0.75 -7.56 3.51
CA ILE A 77 1.76 -8.02 2.52
C ILE A 77 2.45 -9.30 3.01
N HIS A 78 2.86 -9.35 4.27
CA HIS A 78 3.54 -10.52 4.85
C HIS A 78 2.67 -11.77 4.87
N VAL A 79 1.38 -11.62 5.20
CA VAL A 79 0.40 -12.72 5.17
C VAL A 79 0.21 -13.24 3.75
N ILE A 80 0.06 -12.33 2.77
CA ILE A 80 -0.10 -12.69 1.35
C ILE A 80 1.15 -13.42 0.86
N TYR A 81 2.33 -12.90 1.15
CA TYR A 81 3.60 -13.53 0.79
C TYR A 81 3.70 -14.96 1.33
N LYS A 82 3.39 -15.17 2.62
CA LYS A 82 3.37 -16.51 3.22
C LYS A 82 2.32 -17.45 2.63
N THR A 83 1.24 -16.92 2.06
CA THR A 83 0.16 -17.71 1.47
C THR A 83 0.52 -18.16 0.06
N ILE A 84 1.19 -17.31 -0.72
CA ILE A 84 1.58 -17.59 -2.11
C ILE A 84 2.80 -18.52 -2.18
N PHE A 85 3.76 -18.37 -1.28
CA PHE A 85 5.03 -19.12 -1.30
C PHE A 85 5.08 -20.27 -0.28
N LYS A 86 3.92 -20.83 0.06
CA LYS A 86 3.81 -21.95 1.00
C LYS A 86 3.98 -23.31 0.33
#